data_AF-A0A8T2V5C3-F1
#
_entry.id   AF-A0A8T2V5C3-F1
#
_cell.length_a   1.000
_cell.length_b   1.000
_cell.length_c   1.000
_cell.angle_alpha   90.00
_cell.angle_beta   90.00
_cell.angle_gamma   90.00
#
_symmetry.space_group_name_H-M   'P 1'
#
loop_
_entity.id
_entity.type
_entity.pdbx_description
1 polymer ?
#
loop_
_entity_poly.entity_id
_entity_poly.type
_entity_poly.pdbx_seq_one_letter_code
_entity_poly.pdbx_strand_id
1 'polypeptide(L)'
;MVRSRSHPTTGQLPGVVCKCDSGRHVDVHGKRKEEEFQFLVTFQQPLDDYVANVEGKLEIGGGFFSRTSSQIRFTSSGWLEALCETTSSGSVATSIILNFYLDNINGVLQFADSSPGNFMATARNVTLNTRTIKLTSSAQRFDSGWQNFELNLDYNVKNIDGRLVWLLNPHVPY
;
A
#
# COMPACT_ATOMS: atom_id res chain seq x y z
N MET A 1 39.67 21.24 13.71
CA MET A 1 39.60 21.20 12.23
C MET A 1 38.25 20.62 11.83
N VAL A 2 37.37 21.47 11.32
CA VAL A 2 35.99 21.13 10.93
C VAL A 2 35.99 20.67 9.47
N ARG A 3 35.37 19.53 9.16
CA ARG A 3 35.02 19.17 7.77
C ARG A 3 33.54 18.85 7.69
N SER A 4 32.82 19.83 7.15
CA SER A 4 31.43 19.77 6.69
C SER A 4 31.27 18.69 5.61
N ARG A 5 30.19 17.91 5.67
CA ARG A 5 29.76 17.01 4.59
C ARG A 5 28.51 17.56 3.93
N SER A 6 28.61 17.71 2.62
CA SER A 6 27.65 18.24 1.67
C SER A 6 26.35 17.42 1.61
N HIS A 7 25.23 18.13 1.48
CA HIS A 7 23.90 17.58 1.20
C HIS A 7 23.81 17.04 -0.24
N PRO A 8 23.01 15.99 -0.50
CA PRO A 8 22.71 15.54 -1.84
C PRO A 8 21.66 16.44 -2.52
N THR A 9 21.87 16.67 -3.81
CA THR A 9 21.08 17.51 -4.70
C THR A 9 19.80 16.79 -5.14
N THR A 10 18.64 17.41 -4.90
CA THR A 10 17.34 16.93 -5.37
C THR A 10 17.26 16.98 -6.89
N GLY A 11 17.21 15.83 -7.54
CA GLY A 11 16.96 15.71 -8.98
C GLY A 11 15.48 15.98 -9.27
N GLN A 12 15.20 17.06 -9.97
CA GLN A 12 13.85 17.44 -10.41
C GLN A 12 13.53 16.73 -11.74
N LEU A 13 12.57 15.81 -11.72
CA LEU A 13 12.07 15.15 -12.94
C LEU A 13 11.13 16.09 -13.72
N PRO A 14 11.05 15.94 -15.06
CA PRO A 14 10.20 16.78 -15.91
C PRO A 14 8.71 16.58 -15.59
N GLY A 15 7.99 17.70 -15.44
CA GLY A 15 6.56 17.72 -15.12
C GLY A 15 5.70 17.11 -16.23
N VAL A 16 4.67 16.37 -15.82
CA VAL A 16 3.62 15.86 -16.71
C VAL A 16 2.62 16.99 -16.96
N VAL A 17 2.42 17.37 -18.22
CA VAL A 17 1.45 18.40 -18.62
C VAL A 17 0.10 17.74 -18.85
N CYS A 18 -0.85 17.95 -17.95
CA CYS A 18 -2.25 17.62 -18.18
C CYS A 18 -2.97 18.85 -18.73
N LYS A 19 -3.48 18.77 -19.96
CA LYS A 19 -4.35 19.79 -20.55
C LYS A 19 -5.78 19.58 -20.07
N CYS A 20 -6.32 20.56 -19.35
CA CYS A 20 -7.74 20.62 -19.03
C CYS A 20 -8.33 21.83 -19.78
N ASP A 21 -9.23 21.59 -20.72
CA ASP A 21 -9.95 22.65 -21.43
C ASP A 21 -10.93 23.36 -20.47
N SER A 22 -10.57 24.56 -20.03
CA SER A 22 -11.44 25.40 -19.19
C SER A 22 -12.12 26.50 -19.99
N GLY A 23 -13.46 26.54 -19.91
CA GLY A 23 -14.26 27.77 -19.81
C GLY A 23 -14.38 28.67 -21.04
N ARG A 24 -15.59 28.73 -21.64
CA ARG A 24 -15.94 29.70 -22.68
C ARG A 24 -16.34 31.04 -22.05
N HIS A 25 -15.61 32.10 -22.37
CA HIS A 25 -16.08 33.47 -22.20
C HIS A 25 -16.10 34.16 -23.57
N VAL A 26 -17.22 34.79 -23.94
CA VAL A 26 -17.44 35.41 -25.25
C VAL A 26 -17.71 36.89 -25.02
N ASP A 27 -16.78 37.75 -25.44
CA ASP A 27 -16.99 39.19 -25.49
C ASP A 27 -17.79 39.60 -26.72
N VAL A 28 -18.57 40.67 -26.57
CA VAL A 28 -19.58 41.20 -27.52
C VAL A 28 -18.98 41.70 -28.86
N HIS A 29 -17.66 41.69 -29.04
CA HIS A 29 -16.98 42.20 -30.24
C HIS A 29 -16.17 41.17 -31.04
N GLY A 30 -16.43 39.87 -30.85
CA GLY A 30 -16.09 38.85 -31.86
C GLY A 30 -14.60 38.69 -32.22
N LYS A 31 -13.67 39.14 -31.37
CA LYS A 31 -12.24 38.84 -31.52
C LYS A 31 -11.80 37.84 -30.46
N ARG A 32 -11.59 36.59 -30.90
CA ARG A 32 -11.04 35.49 -30.10
C ARG A 32 -9.61 35.86 -29.68
N LYS A 33 -9.38 36.05 -28.38
CA LYS A 33 -8.06 35.87 -27.78
C LYS A 33 -8.11 34.57 -27.00
N GLU A 34 -7.44 33.54 -27.53
CA GLU A 34 -7.13 32.34 -26.76
C GLU A 34 -6.01 32.72 -25.80
N GLU A 35 -6.36 33.09 -24.57
CA GLU A 35 -5.39 33.21 -23.49
C GLU A 35 -5.16 31.81 -22.91
N GLU A 36 -4.05 31.20 -23.31
CA GLU A 36 -3.63 29.88 -22.88
C GLU A 36 -3.11 29.96 -21.42
N PHE A 37 -3.99 29.72 -20.46
CA PHE A 37 -3.61 29.61 -19.06
C PHE A 37 -2.95 28.24 -18.80
N GLN A 38 -1.62 28.20 -18.82
CA GLN A 38 -0.85 27.03 -18.41
C GLN A 38 -0.73 27.00 -16.88
N PHE A 39 -1.53 26.14 -16.24
CA PHE A 39 -1.42 25.88 -14.81
C PHE A 39 -0.41 24.75 -14.58
N LEU A 40 0.82 25.10 -14.21
CA LEU A 40 1.83 24.12 -13.81
C LEU A 40 1.53 23.65 -12.38
N VAL A 41 0.88 22.49 -12.27
CA VAL A 41 0.74 21.80 -10.98
C VAL A 41 1.97 20.95 -10.75
N THR A 42 2.82 21.36 -9.82
CA THR A 42 3.94 20.52 -9.34
C THR A 42 3.42 19.59 -8.24
N PHE A 43 3.44 18.29 -8.49
CA PHE A 43 3.11 17.29 -7.48
C PHE A 43 4.41 16.68 -6.93
N GLN A 44 4.72 16.97 -5.67
CA GLN A 44 5.84 16.35 -4.95
C GLN A 44 5.26 15.29 -4.01
N GLN A 45 5.45 14.01 -4.36
CA GLN A 45 5.22 12.91 -3.43
C GLN A 45 6.55 12.39 -2.89
N PRO A 46 6.66 12.10 -1.59
CA PRO A 46 7.85 11.45 -1.03
C PRO A 46 8.05 10.09 -1.71
N LEU A 47 9.25 9.84 -2.23
CA LEU A 47 9.58 8.52 -2.79
C LEU A 47 9.47 7.42 -1.74
N ASP A 48 9.74 7.74 -0.48
CA ASP A 48 9.71 6.80 0.65
C ASP A 48 8.33 6.14 0.86
N ASP A 49 7.25 6.76 0.34
CA ASP A 49 5.90 6.21 0.40
C ASP A 49 5.64 5.08 -0.61
N TYR A 50 6.50 4.95 -1.62
CA TYR A 50 6.32 4.05 -2.76
C TYR A 50 7.54 3.18 -3.03
N VAL A 51 8.71 3.59 -2.58
CA VAL A 51 9.97 2.88 -2.82
C VAL A 51 10.55 2.48 -1.49
N ALA A 52 10.63 1.18 -1.27
CA ALA A 52 11.32 0.64 -0.12
C ALA A 52 12.56 -0.14 -0.57
N ASN A 53 13.62 0.01 0.22
CA ASN A 53 14.72 -0.94 0.16
C ASN A 53 14.33 -2.18 0.97
N VAL A 54 14.13 -3.29 0.27
CA VAL A 54 13.85 -4.61 0.82
C VAL A 54 15.04 -5.51 0.47
N GLU A 55 15.80 -5.93 1.48
CA GLU A 55 16.97 -6.82 1.32
C GLU A 55 18.02 -6.33 0.29
N GLY A 56 18.21 -5.01 0.15
CA GLY A 56 19.16 -4.42 -0.80
C GLY A 56 18.62 -4.19 -2.20
N LYS A 57 17.33 -4.47 -2.44
CA LYS A 57 16.62 -4.17 -3.69
C LYS A 57 15.61 -3.06 -3.48
N LEU A 58 15.53 -2.11 -4.43
CA LEU A 58 14.47 -1.11 -4.44
C LEU A 58 13.21 -1.76 -5.00
N GLU A 59 12.20 -1.90 -4.16
CA GLU A 59 10.87 -2.40 -4.52
C GLU A 59 9.91 -1.22 -4.60
N ILE A 60 9.23 -1.10 -5.74
CA ILE A 60 8.19 -0.10 -5.98
C ILE A 60 6.85 -0.73 -5.59
N GLY A 61 6.23 -0.21 -4.54
CA GLY A 61 4.96 -0.71 -4.01
C GLY A 61 5.12 -1.40 -2.66
N GLY A 62 4.32 -0.97 -1.70
CA GLY A 62 4.21 -1.58 -0.38
C GLY A 62 3.57 -0.63 0.62
N GLY A 63 2.87 -1.18 1.61
CA GLY A 63 2.27 -0.40 2.68
C GLY A 63 3.19 -0.20 3.88
N PHE A 64 4.11 -1.15 4.13
CA PHE A 64 5.11 -1.15 5.21
C PHE A 64 4.54 -0.73 6.57
N PHE A 65 3.29 -1.09 6.86
CA PHE A 65 2.61 -0.67 8.08
C PHE A 65 3.40 -1.06 9.33
N SER A 66 4.17 -2.15 9.29
CA SER A 66 4.94 -2.62 10.44
C SER A 66 5.99 -1.63 10.93
N ARG A 67 6.46 -0.71 10.06
CA ARG A 67 7.44 0.32 10.43
C ARG A 67 6.87 1.41 11.32
N THR A 68 5.56 1.63 11.24
CA THR A 68 4.83 2.67 11.99
C THR A 68 3.69 2.05 12.82
N SER A 69 3.84 0.77 13.18
CA SER A 69 2.86 0.02 13.98
C SER A 69 3.55 -0.84 15.02
N SER A 70 2.88 -1.05 16.15
CA SER A 70 3.33 -1.92 17.24
C SER A 70 2.19 -2.82 17.72
N GLN A 71 2.48 -3.76 18.63
CA GLN A 71 1.51 -4.72 19.17
C GLN A 71 0.72 -5.49 18.09
N ILE A 72 1.39 -5.76 16.96
CA ILE A 72 0.79 -6.41 15.80
C ILE A 72 0.44 -7.85 16.15
N ARG A 73 -0.82 -8.23 15.91
CA ARG A 73 -1.30 -9.61 16.11
C ARG A 73 -2.35 -10.00 15.10
N PHE A 74 -2.44 -11.29 14.84
CA PHE A 74 -3.49 -11.89 14.03
C PHE A 74 -4.39 -12.75 14.92
N THR A 75 -5.70 -12.60 14.78
CA THR A 75 -6.69 -13.34 15.58
C THR A 75 -7.25 -14.53 14.82
N SER A 76 -7.78 -15.53 15.55
CA SER A 76 -8.44 -16.70 14.95
C SER A 76 -9.66 -16.34 14.10
N SER A 77 -10.24 -15.16 14.29
CA SER A 77 -11.38 -14.65 13.53
C SER A 77 -10.95 -13.92 12.24
N GLY A 78 -9.66 -13.93 11.88
CA GLY A 78 -9.15 -13.34 10.64
C GLY A 78 -8.82 -11.85 10.73
N TRP A 79 -8.78 -11.26 11.92
CA TRP A 79 -8.43 -9.86 12.11
C TRP A 79 -6.93 -9.67 12.28
N LEU A 80 -6.36 -8.72 11.56
CA LEU A 80 -5.06 -8.12 11.85
C LEU A 80 -5.31 -6.90 12.73
N GLU A 81 -4.73 -6.89 13.92
CA GLU A 81 -4.86 -5.81 14.90
C GLU A 81 -3.47 -5.21 15.16
N ALA A 82 -3.39 -3.89 15.29
CA ALA A 82 -2.16 -3.19 15.60
C ALA A 82 -2.42 -1.85 16.31
N LEU A 83 -1.40 -1.35 16.99
CA LEU A 83 -1.33 0.01 17.49
C LEU A 83 -0.52 0.85 16.49
N CYS A 84 -1.21 1.67 15.70
CA CYS A 84 -0.63 2.41 14.58
C CYS A 84 -0.30 3.85 14.97
N GLU A 85 0.88 4.34 14.58
CA GLU A 85 1.29 5.73 14.79
C GLU A 85 0.44 6.69 13.94
N THR A 86 0.11 7.86 14.51
CA THR A 86 -0.56 8.97 13.84
C THR A 86 0.43 10.06 13.44
N THR A 87 0.04 10.89 12.50
CA THR A 87 0.82 12.08 12.09
C THR A 87 1.00 13.09 13.25
N SER A 88 0.09 13.08 14.22
CA SER A 88 0.14 13.90 15.43
C SER A 88 1.02 13.35 16.55
N SER A 89 1.90 12.37 16.27
CA SER A 89 2.79 11.73 17.24
C SER A 89 2.08 10.90 18.33
N GLY A 90 0.83 10.49 18.09
CA GLY A 90 0.08 9.57 18.92
C GLY A 90 0.09 8.15 18.36
N SER A 91 -0.64 7.24 19.01
CA SER A 91 -0.95 5.94 18.44
C SER A 91 -2.39 5.54 18.68
N VAL A 92 -3.00 4.87 17.71
CA VAL A 92 -4.41 4.44 17.74
C VAL A 92 -4.48 2.94 17.51
N ALA A 93 -5.23 2.26 18.37
CA ALA A 93 -5.54 0.84 18.17
C ALA A 93 -6.50 0.70 16.98
N THR A 94 -6.15 -0.14 16.02
CA THR A 94 -6.89 -0.31 14.78
C THR A 94 -6.83 -1.76 14.32
N SER A 95 -7.77 -2.14 13.47
CA SER A 95 -7.87 -3.49 12.95
C SER A 95 -8.38 -3.52 11.52
N ILE A 96 -8.03 -4.58 10.81
CA ILE A 96 -8.51 -4.88 9.47
C ILE A 96 -8.78 -6.37 9.33
N ILE A 97 -9.87 -6.74 8.67
CA ILE A 97 -10.26 -8.15 8.46
C ILE A 97 -9.60 -8.70 7.20
N LEU A 98 -8.56 -9.51 7.36
CA LEU A 98 -7.82 -10.08 6.22
C LEU A 98 -8.67 -11.03 5.40
N ASN A 99 -9.63 -11.71 6.05
CA ASN A 99 -10.56 -12.62 5.39
C ASN A 99 -11.48 -11.96 4.36
N PHE A 100 -11.60 -10.63 4.38
CA PHE A 100 -12.37 -9.88 3.39
C PHE A 100 -11.58 -9.69 2.08
N TYR A 101 -10.26 -9.59 2.16
CA TYR A 101 -9.38 -9.23 1.03
C TYR A 101 -8.64 -10.40 0.41
N LEU A 102 -8.56 -11.52 1.11
CA LEU A 102 -7.79 -12.69 0.72
C LEU A 102 -8.69 -13.88 0.40
N ASP A 103 -8.34 -14.58 -0.67
CA ASP A 103 -8.99 -15.80 -1.14
C ASP A 103 -7.95 -16.93 -1.27
N ASN A 104 -8.40 -18.17 -1.14
CA ASN A 104 -7.60 -19.36 -1.42
C ASN A 104 -8.03 -19.97 -2.76
N ILE A 105 -7.16 -19.86 -3.76
CA ILE A 105 -7.35 -20.43 -5.08
C ILE A 105 -6.37 -21.59 -5.24
N ASN A 106 -6.87 -22.82 -5.15
CA ASN A 106 -6.10 -24.06 -5.31
C ASN A 106 -4.85 -24.15 -4.41
N GLY A 107 -4.98 -23.83 -3.13
CA GLY A 107 -3.88 -23.89 -2.16
C GLY A 107 -2.94 -22.69 -2.21
N VAL A 108 -3.23 -21.69 -3.03
CA VAL A 108 -2.46 -20.44 -3.14
C VAL A 108 -3.32 -19.30 -2.62
N LEU A 109 -2.77 -18.55 -1.65
CA LEU A 109 -3.41 -17.36 -1.14
C LEU A 109 -3.24 -16.21 -2.15
N GLN A 110 -4.35 -15.64 -2.59
CA GLN A 110 -4.39 -14.57 -3.59
C GLN A 110 -5.30 -13.44 -3.11
N PHE A 111 -5.27 -12.32 -3.83
CA PHE A 111 -6.22 -11.24 -3.62
C PHE A 111 -7.58 -11.69 -4.13
N ALA A 112 -8.62 -11.35 -3.36
CA ALA A 112 -9.97 -11.69 -3.73
C ALA A 112 -10.46 -10.76 -4.85
N ASP A 113 -10.89 -11.34 -5.98
CA ASP A 113 -11.54 -10.60 -7.06
C ASP A 113 -12.90 -10.02 -6.65
N SER A 114 -13.50 -10.61 -5.60
CA SER A 114 -14.75 -10.15 -5.00
C SER A 114 -14.66 -10.29 -3.49
N SER A 115 -15.28 -9.36 -2.77
CA SER A 115 -15.27 -9.40 -1.31
C SER A 115 -16.59 -9.98 -0.77
N PRO A 116 -16.53 -10.83 0.28
CA PRO A 116 -15.32 -11.29 0.97
C PRO A 116 -14.61 -12.46 0.25
N GLY A 117 -13.28 -12.50 0.31
CA GLY A 117 -12.49 -13.61 -0.25
C GLY A 117 -12.59 -14.92 0.53
N ASN A 118 -12.78 -14.88 1.85
CA ASN A 118 -13.03 -16.05 2.69
C ASN A 118 -11.92 -17.13 2.74
N PHE A 119 -10.64 -16.78 2.57
CA PHE A 119 -9.56 -17.78 2.65
C PHE A 119 -9.57 -18.62 3.94
N MET A 120 -10.06 -18.09 5.07
CA MET A 120 -10.12 -18.80 6.35
C MET A 120 -11.05 -20.03 6.31
N ALA A 121 -11.99 -20.10 5.36
CA ALA A 121 -12.87 -21.26 5.21
C ALA A 121 -12.11 -22.51 4.74
N THR A 122 -10.97 -22.34 4.07
CA THR A 122 -10.18 -23.43 3.47
C THR A 122 -8.71 -23.36 3.87
N ALA A 123 -8.36 -22.54 4.87
CA ALA A 123 -7.04 -22.42 5.44
C ALA A 123 -7.01 -22.96 6.89
N ARG A 124 -5.86 -23.49 7.31
CA ARG A 124 -5.63 -23.98 8.68
C ARG A 124 -4.25 -23.62 9.19
N ASN A 125 -4.09 -23.64 10.51
CA ASN A 125 -2.83 -23.30 11.19
C ASN A 125 -2.31 -21.91 10.80
N VAL A 126 -3.22 -20.95 10.57
CA VAL A 126 -2.87 -19.59 10.18
C VAL A 126 -2.15 -18.91 11.34
N THR A 127 -0.91 -18.50 11.11
CA THR A 127 -0.03 -17.90 12.11
C THR A 127 0.64 -16.67 11.53
N LEU A 128 0.77 -15.60 12.33
CA LEU A 128 1.56 -14.43 11.98
C LEU A 128 2.92 -14.50 12.66
N ASN A 129 4.00 -14.47 11.88
CA ASN A 129 5.33 -14.18 12.40
C ASN A 129 5.50 -12.66 12.51
N THR A 130 5.43 -12.12 13.71
CA THR A 130 5.52 -10.67 13.97
C THR A 130 6.90 -10.07 13.74
N ARG A 131 7.95 -10.89 13.62
CA ARG A 131 9.31 -10.40 13.32
C ARG A 131 9.50 -10.14 11.83
N THR A 132 8.87 -10.96 10.99
CA THR A 132 8.99 -10.89 9.53
C THR A 132 7.71 -10.39 8.85
N ILE A 133 6.65 -10.17 9.62
CA ILE A 133 5.33 -9.70 9.16
C ILE A 133 4.72 -10.64 8.11
N LYS A 134 5.07 -11.91 8.20
CA LYS A 134 4.63 -12.97 7.28
C LYS A 134 3.51 -13.78 7.89
N LEU A 135 2.39 -13.86 7.18
CA LEU A 135 1.27 -14.75 7.45
C LEU A 135 1.57 -16.11 6.81
N THR A 136 1.62 -17.17 7.62
CA THR A 136 1.90 -18.53 7.17
C THR A 136 0.71 -19.44 7.48
N SER A 137 0.39 -20.38 6.59
CA SER A 137 -0.71 -21.33 6.78
C SER A 137 -0.60 -22.51 5.80
N SER A 138 -1.49 -23.50 5.95
CA SER A 138 -1.79 -24.48 4.91
C SER A 138 -3.19 -24.23 4.35
N ALA A 139 -3.31 -24.09 3.04
CA ALA A 139 -4.55 -23.92 2.30
C ALA A 139 -4.94 -25.18 1.54
N GLN A 140 -6.24 -25.45 1.44
CA GLN A 140 -6.78 -26.61 0.72
C GLN A 140 -6.72 -26.38 -0.79
N ARG A 141 -6.26 -27.39 -1.52
CA ARG A 141 -6.26 -27.48 -2.98
C ARG A 141 -7.55 -28.10 -3.51
N PHE A 142 -7.80 -27.99 -4.82
CA PHE A 142 -9.00 -28.59 -5.44
C PHE A 142 -9.03 -30.12 -5.37
N ASP A 143 -7.88 -30.77 -5.32
CA ASP A 143 -7.73 -32.21 -5.13
C ASP A 143 -7.83 -32.65 -3.66
N SER A 144 -8.31 -31.76 -2.78
CA SER A 144 -8.34 -31.93 -1.31
C SER A 144 -6.96 -32.05 -0.65
N GLY A 145 -5.88 -31.88 -1.40
CA GLY A 145 -4.53 -31.74 -0.87
C GLY A 145 -4.35 -30.44 -0.07
N TRP A 146 -3.23 -30.33 0.63
CA TRP A 146 -2.87 -29.12 1.38
C TRP A 146 -1.56 -28.55 0.87
N GLN A 147 -1.50 -27.23 0.72
CA GLN A 147 -0.32 -26.51 0.30
C GLN A 147 0.00 -25.42 1.31
N ASN A 148 1.27 -25.29 1.68
CA ASN A 148 1.72 -24.21 2.54
C ASN A 148 1.87 -22.93 1.73
N PHE A 149 1.49 -21.80 2.32
CA PHE A 149 1.74 -20.48 1.77
C PHE A 149 2.37 -19.54 2.79
N GLU A 150 2.98 -18.50 2.27
CA GLU A 150 3.54 -17.39 3.02
C GLU A 150 3.14 -16.08 2.32
N LEU A 151 2.61 -15.12 3.07
CA LEU A 151 2.25 -13.80 2.57
C LEU A 151 2.87 -12.74 3.48
N ASN A 152 3.72 -11.86 2.92
CA ASN A 152 4.22 -10.70 3.64
C ASN A 152 3.16 -9.59 3.66
N LEU A 153 2.64 -9.25 4.83
CA LEU A 153 1.58 -8.25 4.98
C LEU A 153 2.07 -6.82 4.73
N ASP A 154 3.37 -6.54 4.83
CA ASP A 154 3.90 -5.20 4.53
C ASP A 154 3.75 -4.80 3.07
N TYR A 155 3.56 -5.75 2.15
CA TYR A 155 3.27 -5.43 0.76
C TYR A 155 1.87 -4.88 0.56
N ASN A 156 0.92 -5.29 1.39
CA ASN A 156 -0.51 -5.02 1.15
C ASN A 156 -1.16 -4.13 2.20
N VAL A 157 -0.59 -4.05 3.39
CA VAL A 157 -1.17 -3.34 4.51
C VAL A 157 -0.36 -2.08 4.76
N LYS A 158 -1.05 -0.94 4.77
CA LYS A 158 -0.49 0.39 5.06
C LYS A 158 -1.10 0.95 6.34
N ASN A 159 -0.30 1.63 7.14
CA ASN A 159 -0.80 2.54 8.17
C ASN A 159 -0.98 3.93 7.53
N ILE A 160 -2.21 4.44 7.53
CA ILE A 160 -2.54 5.81 7.10
C ILE A 160 -3.13 6.54 8.31
N ASP A 161 -2.31 7.37 8.95
CA ASP A 161 -2.69 8.21 10.10
C ASP A 161 -3.42 7.44 11.23
N GLY A 162 -2.83 6.33 11.67
CA GLY A 162 -3.38 5.49 12.74
C GLY A 162 -4.43 4.46 12.27
N ARG A 163 -4.67 4.35 10.96
CA ARG A 163 -5.64 3.40 10.38
C ARG A 163 -4.96 2.38 9.48
N LEU A 164 -5.23 1.09 9.72
CA LEU A 164 -4.84 0.04 8.79
C LEU A 164 -5.73 0.09 7.53
N VAL A 165 -5.07 0.09 6.38
CA VAL A 165 -5.71 0.11 5.06
C VAL A 165 -5.09 -0.97 4.18
N TRP A 166 -5.94 -1.72 3.48
CA TRP A 166 -5.51 -2.66 2.44
C TRP A 166 -5.28 -1.93 1.13
N LEU A 167 -4.14 -2.16 0.49
CA LEU A 167 -3.80 -1.61 -0.82
C LEU A 167 -4.35 -2.54 -1.91
N LEU A 168 -5.25 -2.02 -2.74
CA LEU A 168 -5.95 -2.80 -3.77
C LEU A 168 -5.13 -3.13 -5.03
N ASN A 169 -3.88 -2.68 -5.11
CA ASN A 169 -2.95 -3.00 -6.20
C ASN A 169 -1.50 -2.80 -5.72
N PRO A 170 -0.97 -3.63 -4.82
CA PRO A 170 0.46 -3.63 -4.63
C PRO A 170 1.08 -4.19 -5.91
N HIS A 171 2.05 -3.49 -6.45
CA HIS A 171 2.86 -4.03 -7.52
C HIS A 171 3.62 -5.23 -6.94
N VAL A 172 3.09 -6.44 -7.10
CA VAL A 172 3.81 -7.66 -6.74
C VAL A 172 4.62 -8.05 -7.99
N PRO A 173 5.95 -8.00 -7.97
CA PRO A 173 6.74 -8.59 -9.04
C PRO A 173 6.54 -10.11 -8.97
N TYR A 174 5.92 -10.68 -10.00
CA TYR A 174 5.81 -12.13 -10.21
C TYR A 174 7.18 -12.77 -10.45
#